data_AF-A0A428UL07-F1
#
_entry.id   AF-A0A428UL07-F1
#
_cell.length_a   1.000
_cell.length_b   1.000
_cell.length_c   1.000
_cell.angle_alpha   90.00
_cell.angle_beta   90.00
_cell.angle_gamma   90.00
#
_symmetry.space_group_name_H-M   'P 1'
#
loop_
_entity.id
_entity.type
_entity.pdbx_description
1 polymer ?
#
loop_
_entity_poly.entity_id
_entity_poly.type
_entity_poly.pdbx_seq_one_letter_code
_entity_poly.pdbx_strand_id
1 'polypeptide(L)'
;MLRQKHYVVIGAGVIGLTTALELKRRERLAQVTILAKEVPGDTDPTYCSAWAGANWVSCATDNGPHEDWDRATYLELEKLSCSRPEAGVRKMTLRSVYDEDIDTVGILSKGTGKIWYEDLAGLHYLKPDELPEGAKFGYDISTFIIDTPRYLLWLQDELKQLGVKIQQTVVDNVSDISETIPEVSAVFNCTGLGAFSLGGVQDKAVYPSKGQILVVEAPPRGINRMTFRSDHRLGTYNTHGFPRGEDAAILGGCKFNDDWSGAFDLEAGEEIKRRCCALVPELGKPEDLKVLAQGVGLRPCRRGGPRVGMEEKDGLTIIHNYGAAGAGYQASWTGVRPPPHPPSPSVVINSTTAETAQKTVDDITNAGGKAIKGEPHNILVNSVAPVGLTLGTEAHVHDATRAVMDKYMSPGRVELTEAWLAPKDNKVTRDAFAAVSKFVTQIFLAETKGFLGSAG
;
A
#
# COMPACT_ATOMS: atom_id res chain seq x y z
N MET A 1 32.17 15.32 13.54
CA MET A 1 31.67 15.01 12.19
C MET A 1 30.41 14.18 12.35
N LEU A 2 29.29 14.59 11.74
CA LEU A 2 28.11 13.71 11.68
C LEU A 2 28.48 12.49 10.83
N ARG A 3 28.42 11.30 11.40
CA ARG A 3 28.73 10.05 10.69
C ARG A 3 27.72 9.91 9.55
N GLN A 4 28.22 9.75 8.32
CA GLN A 4 27.38 9.54 7.16
C GLN A 4 26.68 8.18 7.31
N LYS A 5 25.35 8.17 7.27
CA LYS A 5 24.59 6.91 7.38
C LYS A 5 24.83 6.05 6.14
N HIS A 6 24.94 4.75 6.33
CA HIS A 6 25.07 3.76 5.25
C HIS A 6 23.91 2.77 5.35
N TYR A 7 23.08 2.74 4.31
CA TYR A 7 22.00 1.77 4.17
C TYR A 7 22.35 0.70 3.13
N VAL A 8 22.02 -0.55 3.46
CA VAL A 8 22.11 -1.67 2.52
C VAL A 8 20.71 -2.11 2.16
N VAL A 9 20.42 -2.29 0.88
CA VAL A 9 19.16 -2.85 0.38
C VAL A 9 19.45 -4.21 -0.23
N ILE A 10 18.76 -5.25 0.23
CA ILE A 10 18.89 -6.61 -0.31
C ILE A 10 17.76 -6.85 -1.31
N GLY A 11 18.10 -7.05 -2.57
CA GLY A 11 17.17 -7.28 -3.67
C GLY A 11 17.02 -6.06 -4.59
N ALA A 12 17.09 -6.29 -5.90
CA ALA A 12 16.95 -5.28 -6.95
C ALA A 12 15.67 -5.47 -7.78
N GLY A 13 14.61 -5.99 -7.15
CA GLY A 13 13.26 -5.92 -7.72
C GLY A 13 12.66 -4.52 -7.57
N VAL A 14 11.45 -4.31 -8.09
CA VAL A 14 10.79 -2.99 -8.05
C VAL A 14 10.76 -2.40 -6.64
N ILE A 15 10.46 -3.22 -5.62
CA ILE A 15 10.41 -2.80 -4.21
C ILE A 15 11.79 -2.35 -3.70
N GLY A 16 12.85 -3.08 -4.02
CA GLY A 16 14.21 -2.74 -3.57
C GLY A 16 14.75 -1.50 -4.26
N LEU A 17 14.52 -1.38 -5.56
CA LEU A 17 14.94 -0.22 -6.36
C LEU A 17 14.20 1.05 -5.92
N THR A 18 12.87 1.00 -5.74
CA THR A 18 12.11 2.17 -5.25
C THR A 18 12.47 2.51 -3.81
N THR A 19 12.69 1.52 -2.93
CA THR A 19 13.16 1.74 -1.56
C THR A 19 14.51 2.47 -1.56
N ALA A 20 15.47 2.04 -2.37
CA ALA A 20 16.78 2.69 -2.48
C ALA A 20 16.65 4.14 -2.99
N LEU A 21 15.74 4.40 -3.93
CA LEU A 21 15.54 5.74 -4.48
C LEU A 21 14.90 6.66 -3.45
N GLU A 22 13.90 6.18 -2.73
CA GLU A 22 13.26 6.90 -1.64
C GLU A 22 14.24 7.23 -0.49
N LEU A 23 15.15 6.31 -0.16
CA LEU A 23 16.23 6.58 0.78
C LEU A 23 17.12 7.74 0.31
N LYS A 24 17.50 7.76 -0.98
CA LYS A 24 18.28 8.87 -1.54
C LYS A 24 17.50 10.18 -1.59
N ARG A 25 16.19 10.15 -1.83
CA ARG A 25 15.32 11.34 -1.82
C ARG A 25 15.21 11.95 -0.42
N ARG A 26 15.04 11.12 0.61
CA ARG A 26 14.82 11.56 2.00
C ARG A 26 16.14 11.86 2.72
N GLU A 27 17.18 11.08 2.45
CA GLU A 27 18.49 11.21 3.06
C GLU A 27 19.57 11.37 1.98
N ARG A 28 19.60 12.55 1.36
CA ARG A 28 20.47 12.86 0.22
C ARG A 28 21.95 12.52 0.44
N LEU A 29 22.44 12.69 1.66
CA LEU A 29 23.83 12.40 2.03
C LEU A 29 24.08 10.94 2.42
N ALA A 30 23.06 10.11 2.61
CA ALA A 30 23.26 8.70 2.96
C ALA A 30 23.95 7.95 1.81
N GLN A 31 24.88 7.07 2.18
CA GLN A 31 25.40 6.05 1.28
C GLN A 31 24.38 4.93 1.17
N VAL A 32 24.09 4.49 -0.05
CA VAL A 32 23.18 3.36 -0.30
C VAL A 32 23.92 2.33 -1.15
N THR A 33 23.80 1.06 -0.78
CA THR A 33 24.33 -0.07 -1.53
C THR A 33 23.23 -1.12 -1.71
N ILE A 34 23.04 -1.58 -2.94
CA ILE A 34 22.10 -2.66 -3.26
C ILE A 34 22.90 -3.94 -3.48
N LEU A 35 22.57 -4.99 -2.74
CA LEU A 35 23.09 -6.35 -2.92
C LEU A 35 21.96 -7.21 -3.48
N ALA A 36 22.12 -7.80 -4.66
CA ALA A 36 21.06 -8.58 -5.28
C ALA A 36 21.59 -9.71 -6.16
N LYS A 37 20.93 -10.87 -6.14
CA LYS A 37 21.27 -12.00 -7.02
C LYS A 37 20.90 -11.67 -8.48
N GLU A 38 19.69 -11.17 -8.69
CA GLU A 38 19.20 -10.67 -9.98
C GLU A 38 19.09 -9.15 -9.98
N VAL A 39 19.44 -8.53 -11.11
CA VAL A 39 19.36 -7.09 -11.36
C VAL A 39 18.51 -6.81 -12.63
N PRO A 40 18.08 -5.56 -12.88
CA PRO A 40 17.32 -5.26 -14.09
C PRO A 40 18.07 -5.67 -15.36
N GLY A 41 17.37 -6.39 -16.24
CA GLY A 41 17.94 -7.07 -17.41
C GLY A 41 17.96 -8.59 -17.26
N ASP A 42 18.01 -9.10 -16.03
CA ASP A 42 17.94 -10.54 -15.75
C ASP A 42 16.51 -11.07 -15.84
N THR A 43 16.38 -12.35 -16.16
CA THR A 43 15.12 -13.09 -16.17
C THR A 43 15.28 -14.39 -15.40
N ASP A 44 14.60 -14.50 -14.26
CA ASP A 44 14.53 -15.71 -13.45
C ASP A 44 13.11 -15.81 -12.84
N PRO A 45 12.48 -16.99 -12.74
CA PRO A 45 11.14 -17.12 -12.18
C PRO A 45 10.98 -16.52 -10.78
N THR A 46 12.03 -16.54 -9.98
CA THR A 46 12.07 -15.96 -8.63
C THR A 46 12.32 -14.44 -8.62
N TYR A 47 12.86 -13.89 -9.71
CA TYR A 47 12.94 -12.44 -9.97
C TYR A 47 11.62 -11.91 -10.57
N CYS A 48 10.57 -11.94 -9.75
CA CYS A 48 9.19 -11.66 -10.16
C CYS A 48 9.00 -10.31 -10.88
N SER A 49 9.84 -9.30 -10.60
CA SER A 49 9.70 -7.97 -11.19
C SER A 49 9.83 -7.97 -12.72
N ALA A 50 10.62 -8.87 -13.31
CA ALA A 50 10.80 -8.97 -14.76
C ALA A 50 9.56 -9.52 -15.50
N TRP A 51 8.69 -10.25 -14.79
CA TRP A 51 7.55 -10.98 -15.36
C TRP A 51 6.20 -10.27 -15.19
N ALA A 52 6.15 -9.17 -14.42
CA ALA A 52 4.91 -8.46 -14.21
C ALA A 52 4.43 -7.77 -15.50
N GLY A 53 3.11 -7.59 -15.61
CA GLY A 53 2.45 -6.91 -16.74
C GLY A 53 3.13 -5.59 -17.13
N ALA A 54 3.17 -4.55 -16.31
CA ALA A 54 2.44 -4.32 -15.06
C ALA A 54 1.52 -3.12 -15.24
N ASN A 55 0.50 -2.99 -14.41
CA ASN A 55 -0.38 -1.82 -14.39
C ASN A 55 -0.61 -1.35 -12.95
N TRP A 56 -1.36 -0.26 -12.81
CA TRP A 56 -1.92 0.11 -11.52
C TRP A 56 -3.40 -0.28 -11.47
N VAL A 57 -3.76 -1.24 -10.62
CA VAL A 57 -5.14 -1.51 -10.22
C VAL A 57 -5.10 -2.04 -8.81
N SER A 58 -5.73 -1.34 -7.87
CA SER A 58 -5.55 -1.68 -6.47
C SER A 58 -6.09 -3.08 -6.15
N CYS A 59 -5.26 -3.83 -5.42
CA CYS A 59 -5.59 -5.11 -4.81
C CYS A 59 -5.82 -4.94 -3.30
N ALA A 60 -5.66 -3.73 -2.78
CA ALA A 60 -5.97 -3.39 -1.41
C ALA A 60 -7.49 -3.24 -1.21
N THR A 61 -7.97 -3.77 -0.08
CA THR A 61 -9.37 -3.70 0.37
C THR A 61 -9.45 -3.60 1.90
N ASP A 62 -8.33 -3.27 2.54
CA ASP A 62 -8.13 -3.26 3.98
C ASP A 62 -8.62 -1.97 4.65
N ASN A 63 -9.00 -0.94 3.87
CA ASN A 63 -9.29 0.40 4.38
C ASN A 63 -8.18 0.91 5.30
N GLY A 64 -6.93 0.66 4.88
CA GLY A 64 -5.77 0.74 5.74
C GLY A 64 -4.49 0.96 4.93
N PRO A 65 -3.33 0.58 5.50
CA PRO A 65 -2.03 0.90 4.93
C PRO A 65 -1.84 0.47 3.47
N HIS A 66 -2.47 -0.63 3.01
CA HIS A 66 -2.26 -1.05 1.62
C HIS A 66 -2.97 -0.11 0.64
N GLU A 67 -4.16 0.40 0.98
CA GLU A 67 -4.86 1.41 0.18
C GLU A 67 -4.05 2.72 0.15
N ASP A 68 -3.42 3.09 1.25
CA ASP A 68 -2.50 4.24 1.33
C ASP A 68 -1.28 4.09 0.41
N TRP A 69 -0.63 2.92 0.42
CA TRP A 69 0.54 2.66 -0.43
C TRP A 69 0.17 2.66 -1.92
N ASP A 70 -0.96 2.04 -2.25
CA ASP A 70 -1.48 2.03 -3.61
C ASP A 70 -1.82 3.47 -4.06
N ARG A 71 -2.43 4.29 -3.20
CA ARG A 71 -2.73 5.71 -3.47
C ARG A 71 -1.46 6.53 -3.69
N ALA A 72 -0.47 6.38 -2.81
CA ALA A 72 0.81 7.08 -2.94
C ALA A 72 1.50 6.73 -4.26
N THR A 73 1.43 5.47 -4.66
CA THR A 73 1.97 4.99 -5.94
C THR A 73 1.21 5.52 -7.13
N TYR A 74 -0.13 5.57 -7.09
CA TYR A 74 -0.93 6.17 -8.16
C TYR A 74 -0.47 7.60 -8.45
N LEU A 75 -0.33 8.42 -7.40
CA LEU A 75 0.08 9.81 -7.50
C LEU A 75 1.51 9.97 -8.04
N GLU A 76 2.41 9.06 -7.69
CA GLU A 76 3.77 9.09 -8.23
C GLU A 76 3.83 8.65 -9.70
N LEU A 77 3.08 7.60 -10.07
CA LEU A 77 2.96 7.15 -11.47
C LEU A 77 2.31 8.24 -12.34
N GLU A 78 1.36 9.01 -11.81
CA GLU A 78 0.79 10.16 -12.49
C GLU A 78 1.87 11.20 -12.84
N LYS A 79 2.70 11.57 -11.87
CA LYS A 79 3.81 12.51 -12.10
C LYS A 79 4.81 11.95 -13.11
N LEU A 80 5.20 10.68 -12.97
CA LEU A 80 6.17 10.04 -13.87
C LEU A 80 5.62 9.98 -15.30
N SER A 81 4.35 9.63 -15.47
CA SER A 81 3.71 9.58 -16.79
C SER A 81 3.70 10.94 -17.51
N CYS A 82 3.70 12.05 -16.76
CA CYS A 82 3.70 13.40 -17.32
C CYS A 82 5.12 13.96 -17.53
N SER A 83 6.08 13.58 -16.69
CA SER A 83 7.38 14.27 -16.60
C SER A 83 8.59 13.43 -17.00
N ARG A 84 8.44 12.10 -17.11
CA ARG A 84 9.52 11.13 -17.30
C ARG A 84 9.14 10.05 -18.32
N PRO A 85 9.01 10.39 -19.62
CA PRO A 85 8.70 9.40 -20.66
C PRO A 85 9.73 8.27 -20.74
N GLU A 86 10.98 8.51 -20.37
CA GLU A 86 12.04 7.51 -20.25
C GLU A 86 11.69 6.37 -19.29
N ALA A 87 10.86 6.61 -18.27
CA ALA A 87 10.45 5.60 -17.30
C ALA A 87 9.53 4.52 -17.88
N GLY A 88 8.91 4.75 -19.05
CA GLY A 88 8.00 3.77 -19.66
C GLY A 88 6.66 3.63 -18.93
N VAL A 89 6.22 4.67 -18.21
CA VAL A 89 4.89 4.75 -17.58
C VAL A 89 3.97 5.58 -18.46
N ARG A 90 2.80 5.05 -18.81
CA ARG A 90 1.82 5.76 -19.66
C ARG A 90 0.42 5.66 -19.08
N LYS A 91 -0.31 6.78 -19.05
CA LYS A 91 -1.73 6.78 -18.66
C LYS A 91 -2.57 6.08 -19.74
N MET A 92 -3.46 5.19 -19.33
CA MET A 92 -4.27 4.35 -20.20
C MET A 92 -5.49 3.81 -19.45
N THR A 93 -6.60 3.65 -20.16
CA THR A 93 -7.80 3.02 -19.59
C THR A 93 -7.58 1.54 -19.32
N LEU A 94 -8.00 1.08 -18.14
CA LEU A 94 -8.19 -0.33 -17.82
C LEU A 94 -9.68 -0.63 -17.74
N ARG A 95 -10.13 -1.61 -18.53
CA ARG A 95 -11.44 -2.24 -18.40
C ARG A 95 -11.33 -3.49 -17.54
N SER A 96 -11.99 -3.50 -16.38
CA SER A 96 -12.12 -4.67 -15.51
C SER A 96 -13.53 -5.23 -15.61
N VAL A 97 -13.65 -6.52 -15.89
CA VAL A 97 -14.92 -7.24 -16.02
C VAL A 97 -14.94 -8.39 -15.03
N TYR A 98 -16.09 -8.62 -14.39
CA TYR A 98 -16.28 -9.73 -13.47
C TYR A 98 -17.50 -10.57 -13.81
N ASP A 99 -17.35 -11.88 -13.65
CA ASP A 99 -18.39 -12.87 -13.96
C ASP A 99 -19.30 -13.19 -12.75
N GLU A 100 -18.99 -12.61 -11.58
CA GLU A 100 -19.76 -12.73 -10.33
C GLU A 100 -20.18 -11.35 -9.81
N ASP A 101 -21.13 -11.32 -8.88
CA ASP A 101 -21.68 -10.07 -8.32
C ASP A 101 -20.63 -9.27 -7.54
N ILE A 102 -20.76 -7.94 -7.55
CA ILE A 102 -19.76 -7.02 -6.95
C ILE A 102 -19.46 -7.32 -5.47
N ASP A 103 -20.45 -7.80 -4.74
CA ASP A 103 -20.35 -8.11 -3.30
C ASP A 103 -19.59 -9.42 -3.03
N THR A 104 -19.42 -10.30 -4.02
CA THR A 104 -18.80 -11.62 -3.86
C THR A 104 -17.36 -11.66 -4.39
N VAL A 105 -17.02 -10.82 -5.37
CA VAL A 105 -15.69 -10.84 -6.02
C VAL A 105 -14.53 -10.37 -5.14
N GLY A 106 -14.82 -9.80 -3.98
CA GLY A 106 -13.83 -9.33 -3.01
C GLY A 106 -13.08 -8.07 -3.43
N ILE A 107 -13.71 -7.18 -4.22
CA ILE A 107 -13.13 -5.89 -4.65
C ILE A 107 -13.46 -4.73 -3.72
N LEU A 108 -14.49 -4.88 -2.88
CA LEU A 108 -14.97 -3.83 -1.99
C LEU A 108 -14.08 -3.70 -0.76
N SER A 109 -13.74 -2.46 -0.42
CA SER A 109 -12.99 -2.14 0.78
C SER A 109 -13.82 -2.45 2.03
N LYS A 110 -13.23 -3.20 2.98
CA LYS A 110 -13.93 -3.70 4.18
C LYS A 110 -14.49 -2.59 5.07
N GLY A 111 -13.92 -1.39 5.01
CA GLY A 111 -14.34 -0.26 5.83
C GLY A 111 -15.46 0.59 5.21
N THR A 112 -15.57 0.61 3.88
CA THR A 112 -16.45 1.53 3.14
C THR A 112 -17.52 0.83 2.31
N GLY A 113 -17.35 -0.47 2.00
CA GLY A 113 -18.24 -1.20 1.09
C GLY A 113 -18.15 -0.72 -0.36
N LYS A 114 -17.07 -0.01 -0.72
CA LYS A 114 -16.87 0.60 -2.04
C LYS A 114 -15.56 0.16 -2.68
N ILE A 115 -15.45 0.34 -3.99
CA ILE A 115 -14.16 0.34 -4.67
C ILE A 115 -13.46 1.64 -4.26
N TRP A 116 -12.49 1.57 -3.35
CA TRP A 116 -11.96 2.76 -2.65
C TRP A 116 -11.27 3.78 -3.58
N TYR A 117 -10.80 3.32 -4.74
CA TYR A 117 -10.14 4.14 -5.74
C TYR A 117 -11.10 4.69 -6.80
N GLU A 118 -12.42 4.64 -6.59
CA GLU A 118 -13.43 5.14 -7.53
C GLU A 118 -13.16 6.60 -7.93
N ASP A 119 -12.99 7.49 -6.95
CA ASP A 119 -12.73 8.91 -7.19
C ASP A 119 -11.29 9.17 -7.66
N LEU A 120 -10.34 8.39 -7.15
CA LEU A 120 -8.91 8.55 -7.46
C LEU A 120 -8.62 8.25 -8.94
N ALA A 121 -9.22 7.19 -9.47
CA ALA A 121 -8.99 6.69 -10.81
C ALA A 121 -10.13 7.03 -11.80
N GLY A 122 -11.16 7.74 -11.35
CA GLY A 122 -12.31 8.12 -12.18
C GLY A 122 -13.06 6.89 -12.70
N LEU A 123 -13.60 6.09 -11.78
CA LEU A 123 -14.29 4.85 -12.13
C LEU A 123 -15.63 5.10 -12.81
N HIS A 124 -15.84 4.40 -13.91
CA HIS A 124 -17.09 4.40 -14.66
C HIS A 124 -17.59 2.98 -14.87
N TYR A 125 -18.75 2.64 -14.30
CA TYR A 125 -19.38 1.33 -14.52
C TYR A 125 -19.81 1.17 -15.98
N LEU A 126 -19.60 -0.03 -16.51
CA LEU A 126 -20.06 -0.41 -17.85
C LEU A 126 -21.57 -0.57 -17.88
N LYS A 127 -22.18 -0.18 -19.00
CA LYS A 127 -23.59 -0.43 -19.26
C LYS A 127 -23.81 -1.90 -19.66
N PRO A 128 -25.04 -2.43 -19.52
CA PRO A 128 -25.35 -3.82 -19.88
C PRO A 128 -24.98 -4.21 -21.32
N ASP A 129 -25.07 -3.29 -22.27
CA ASP A 129 -24.71 -3.50 -23.68
C ASP A 129 -23.20 -3.44 -23.96
N GLU A 130 -22.41 -2.99 -22.99
CA GLU A 130 -20.93 -2.96 -23.06
C GLU A 130 -20.29 -4.17 -22.38
N LEU A 131 -21.08 -4.97 -21.65
CA LEU A 131 -20.62 -6.14 -20.93
C LEU A 131 -20.44 -7.33 -21.89
N PRO A 132 -19.31 -8.07 -21.79
CA PRO A 132 -19.17 -9.36 -22.45
C PRO A 132 -20.26 -10.34 -21.98
N GLU A 133 -20.62 -11.29 -22.83
CA GLU A 133 -21.54 -12.35 -22.46
C GLU A 133 -21.05 -13.11 -21.20
N GLY A 134 -21.97 -13.33 -20.27
CA GLY A 134 -21.72 -13.99 -18.99
C GLY A 134 -21.18 -13.07 -17.88
N ALA A 135 -20.78 -11.83 -18.20
CA ALA A 135 -20.32 -10.90 -17.18
C ALA A 135 -21.48 -10.33 -16.34
N LYS A 136 -21.25 -10.15 -15.05
CA LYS A 136 -22.22 -9.57 -14.10
C LYS A 136 -22.07 -8.06 -13.98
N PHE A 137 -20.83 -7.59 -13.95
CA PHE A 137 -20.53 -6.17 -13.96
C PHE A 137 -19.12 -5.92 -14.50
N GLY A 138 -18.83 -4.65 -14.75
CA GLY A 138 -17.50 -4.21 -15.09
C GLY A 138 -17.39 -2.71 -14.96
N TYR A 139 -16.16 -2.21 -15.03
CA TYR A 139 -15.88 -0.79 -14.97
C TYR A 139 -14.63 -0.44 -15.77
N ASP A 140 -14.58 0.81 -16.22
CA ASP A 140 -13.38 1.46 -16.75
C ASP A 140 -12.79 2.39 -15.67
N ILE A 141 -11.46 2.41 -15.57
CA ILE A 141 -10.71 3.40 -14.79
C ILE A 141 -9.62 4.04 -15.64
N SER A 142 -9.29 5.30 -15.36
CA SER A 142 -8.08 5.95 -15.86
C SER A 142 -6.90 5.56 -14.99
N THR A 143 -5.96 4.80 -15.53
CA THR A 143 -4.83 4.28 -14.75
C THR A 143 -3.55 4.25 -15.59
N PHE A 144 -2.55 3.46 -15.20
CA PHE A 144 -1.23 3.43 -15.82
C PHE A 144 -0.85 2.03 -16.28
N ILE A 145 -0.25 1.94 -17.46
CA ILE A 145 0.54 0.79 -17.91
C ILE A 145 2.03 1.10 -17.70
N ILE A 146 2.78 0.09 -17.26
CA ILE A 146 4.22 0.19 -16.98
C ILE A 146 4.94 -0.82 -17.87
N ASP A 147 5.81 -0.32 -18.74
CA ASP A 147 6.76 -1.15 -19.50
C ASP A 147 7.88 -1.63 -18.57
N THR A 148 7.68 -2.80 -17.96
CA THR A 148 8.49 -3.25 -16.81
C THR A 148 10.00 -3.37 -17.08
N PRO A 149 10.52 -3.86 -18.22
CA PRO A 149 11.96 -3.90 -18.49
C PRO A 149 12.53 -2.49 -18.54
N ARG A 150 11.85 -1.57 -19.24
CA ARG A 150 12.25 -0.17 -19.35
C ARG A 150 12.20 0.53 -17.99
N TYR A 151 11.14 0.32 -17.22
CA TYR A 151 10.96 0.94 -15.91
C TYR A 151 12.01 0.49 -14.89
N LEU A 152 12.36 -0.80 -14.86
CA LEU A 152 13.39 -1.33 -13.96
C LEU A 152 14.78 -0.80 -14.34
N LEU A 153 15.10 -0.73 -15.64
CA LEU A 153 16.35 -0.14 -16.12
C LEU A 153 16.43 1.35 -15.81
N TRP A 154 15.32 2.09 -15.97
CA TRP A 154 15.24 3.50 -15.58
C TRP A 154 15.50 3.70 -14.09
N LEU A 155 14.85 2.92 -13.20
CA LEU A 155 15.10 2.97 -11.76
C LEU A 155 16.58 2.69 -11.44
N GLN A 156 17.18 1.70 -12.09
CA GLN A 156 18.59 1.37 -11.93
C GLN A 156 19.49 2.54 -12.34
N ASP A 157 19.19 3.21 -13.45
CA ASP A 157 19.99 4.31 -13.95
C ASP A 157 19.84 5.58 -13.10
N GLU A 158 18.64 5.88 -12.60
CA GLU A 158 18.42 6.95 -11.60
C GLU A 158 19.28 6.71 -10.35
N LEU A 159 19.30 5.48 -9.85
CA LEU A 159 20.11 5.10 -8.69
C LEU A 159 21.61 5.24 -8.95
N LYS A 160 22.10 4.82 -10.12
CA LYS A 160 23.51 5.01 -10.51
C LYS A 160 23.88 6.48 -10.56
N GLN A 161 23.02 7.34 -11.13
CA GLN A 161 23.24 8.79 -11.17
C GLN A 161 23.31 9.42 -9.78
N LEU A 162 22.58 8.84 -8.81
CA LEU A 162 22.63 9.24 -7.39
C LEU A 162 23.80 8.63 -6.60
N GLY A 163 24.71 7.92 -7.29
CA GLY A 163 25.90 7.31 -6.70
C GLY A 163 25.63 6.04 -5.89
N VAL A 164 24.46 5.41 -6.08
CA VAL A 164 24.14 4.13 -5.43
C VAL A 164 24.94 3.01 -6.08
N LYS A 165 25.62 2.21 -5.26
CA LYS A 165 26.36 1.03 -5.73
C LYS A 165 25.41 -0.15 -5.81
N ILE A 166 25.32 -0.79 -6.97
CA ILE A 166 24.55 -2.02 -7.17
C ILE A 166 25.55 -3.15 -7.41
N GLN A 167 25.55 -4.15 -6.53
CA GLN A 167 26.44 -5.29 -6.60
C GLN A 167 25.61 -6.55 -6.81
N GLN A 168 25.89 -7.23 -7.92
CA GLN A 168 25.26 -8.50 -8.20
C GLN A 168 25.94 -9.60 -7.37
N THR A 169 25.28 -10.05 -6.32
CA THR A 169 25.80 -11.04 -5.36
C THR A 169 24.66 -11.77 -4.65
N VAL A 170 24.94 -12.97 -4.17
CA VAL A 170 24.05 -13.71 -3.27
C VAL A 170 24.33 -13.28 -1.83
N VAL A 171 23.28 -13.11 -1.04
CA VAL A 171 23.34 -12.90 0.41
C VAL A 171 22.64 -14.08 1.07
N ASP A 172 23.41 -14.92 1.75
CA ASP A 172 22.90 -16.13 2.39
C ASP A 172 22.31 -15.83 3.78
N ASN A 173 22.90 -14.88 4.52
CA ASN A 173 22.43 -14.45 5.82
C ASN A 173 22.52 -12.91 5.96
N VAL A 174 21.50 -12.30 6.56
CA VAL A 174 21.47 -10.86 6.82
C VAL A 174 22.59 -10.42 7.77
N SER A 175 22.97 -11.27 8.74
CA SER A 175 23.99 -10.93 9.73
C SER A 175 25.38 -10.74 9.10
N ASP A 176 25.68 -11.42 7.98
CA ASP A 176 26.95 -11.34 7.24
C ASP A 176 27.21 -9.94 6.64
N ILE A 177 26.16 -9.12 6.53
CA ILE A 177 26.27 -7.74 6.04
C ILE A 177 27.14 -6.91 6.98
N SER A 178 27.01 -7.12 8.29
CA SER A 178 27.79 -6.37 9.27
C SER A 178 29.29 -6.71 9.23
N GLU A 179 29.64 -7.91 8.75
CA GLU A 179 31.02 -8.38 8.60
C GLU A 179 31.67 -7.84 7.31
N THR A 180 30.89 -7.75 6.24
CA THR A 180 31.35 -7.33 4.90
C THR A 180 31.29 -5.82 4.70
N ILE A 181 30.33 -5.15 5.35
CA ILE A 181 30.11 -3.72 5.27
C ILE A 181 30.09 -3.17 6.70
N PRO A 182 31.23 -2.65 7.20
CA PRO A 182 31.28 -2.09 8.55
C PRO A 182 30.42 -0.83 8.65
N GLU A 183 29.85 -0.58 9.83
CA GLU A 183 29.11 0.64 10.17
C GLU A 183 27.76 0.85 9.44
N VAL A 184 27.12 -0.24 8.96
CA VAL A 184 25.77 -0.18 8.39
C VAL A 184 24.78 0.36 9.42
N SER A 185 24.05 1.41 9.02
CA SER A 185 23.02 2.04 9.84
C SER A 185 21.72 1.24 9.84
N ALA A 186 21.37 0.64 8.71
CA ALA A 186 20.25 -0.30 8.60
C ALA A 186 20.29 -1.12 7.31
N VAL A 187 19.66 -2.30 7.35
CA VAL A 187 19.47 -3.20 6.21
C VAL A 187 18.00 -3.24 5.81
N PHE A 188 17.70 -2.95 4.55
CA PHE A 188 16.38 -3.07 3.97
C PHE A 188 16.26 -4.41 3.26
N ASN A 189 15.51 -5.33 3.83
CA ASN A 189 15.23 -6.63 3.23
C ASN A 189 14.07 -6.52 2.23
N CYS A 190 14.40 -6.51 0.94
CA CYS A 190 13.47 -6.45 -0.19
C CYS A 190 13.55 -7.71 -1.07
N THR A 191 13.83 -8.88 -0.49
CA THR A 191 14.16 -10.10 -1.24
C THR A 191 12.98 -10.87 -1.81
N GLY A 192 11.74 -10.42 -1.60
CA GLY A 192 10.55 -11.12 -2.10
C GLY A 192 10.49 -12.56 -1.58
N LEU A 193 10.54 -13.55 -2.48
CA LEU A 193 10.55 -14.98 -2.13
C LEU A 193 11.82 -15.39 -1.37
N GLY A 194 12.94 -14.68 -1.57
CA GLY A 194 14.19 -14.97 -0.87
C GLY A 194 14.09 -14.87 0.65
N ALA A 195 13.10 -14.13 1.19
CA ALA A 195 12.86 -14.05 2.62
C ALA A 195 12.49 -15.40 3.27
N PHE A 196 12.02 -16.37 2.47
CA PHE A 196 11.73 -17.73 2.93
C PHE A 196 12.97 -18.49 3.43
N SER A 197 14.12 -18.28 2.79
CA SER A 197 15.36 -19.02 3.04
C SER A 197 16.51 -18.17 3.56
N LEU A 198 16.46 -16.84 3.38
CA LEU A 198 17.48 -15.90 3.85
C LEU A 198 17.75 -16.07 5.36
N GLY A 199 18.99 -16.40 5.71
CA GLY A 199 19.47 -16.51 7.08
C GLY A 199 19.22 -15.22 7.86
N GLY A 200 18.87 -15.35 9.13
CA GLY A 200 18.41 -14.22 9.95
C GLY A 200 16.96 -13.81 9.71
N VAL A 201 16.28 -14.29 8.66
CA VAL A 201 14.86 -13.97 8.36
C VAL A 201 13.98 -15.22 8.35
N GLN A 202 14.24 -16.14 7.41
CA GLN A 202 13.58 -17.45 7.28
C GLN A 202 12.04 -17.43 7.46
N ASP A 203 11.36 -16.44 6.87
CA ASP A 203 9.92 -16.24 7.05
C ASP A 203 9.13 -17.32 6.30
N LYS A 204 8.66 -18.34 7.05
CA LYS A 204 7.88 -19.46 6.51
C LYS A 204 6.44 -19.11 6.13
N ALA A 205 5.99 -17.88 6.40
CA ALA A 205 4.74 -17.38 5.87
C ALA A 205 4.86 -17.01 4.39
N VAL A 206 6.07 -16.88 3.83
CA VAL A 206 6.32 -16.56 2.42
C VAL A 206 6.09 -17.80 1.54
N TYR A 207 5.37 -17.61 0.44
CA TYR A 207 5.07 -18.66 -0.54
C TYR A 207 4.89 -18.07 -1.95
N PRO A 208 5.15 -18.83 -3.02
CA PRO A 208 4.94 -18.36 -4.38
C PRO A 208 3.48 -18.43 -4.76
N SER A 209 3.09 -17.54 -5.67
CA SER A 209 1.88 -17.71 -6.47
C SER A 209 2.24 -17.61 -7.95
N LYS A 210 2.42 -18.79 -8.57
CA LYS A 210 2.86 -18.94 -9.95
C LYS A 210 1.89 -18.24 -10.89
N GLY A 211 2.43 -17.42 -11.78
CA GLY A 211 1.72 -16.81 -12.89
C GLY A 211 2.44 -17.09 -14.19
N GLN A 212 1.66 -17.49 -15.18
CA GLN A 212 2.14 -17.68 -16.55
C GLN A 212 1.64 -16.55 -17.44
N ILE A 213 2.54 -16.08 -18.30
CA ILE A 213 2.25 -15.07 -19.32
C ILE A 213 2.87 -15.45 -20.66
N LEU A 214 2.28 -14.92 -21.72
CA LEU A 214 2.88 -14.88 -23.04
C LEU A 214 3.20 -13.43 -23.38
N VAL A 215 4.41 -13.18 -23.86
CA VAL A 215 4.76 -11.93 -24.53
C VAL A 215 4.57 -12.17 -26.01
N VAL A 216 3.70 -11.39 -26.65
CA VAL A 216 3.41 -11.47 -28.09
C VAL A 216 3.78 -10.17 -28.77
N GLU A 217 3.98 -10.21 -30.08
CA GLU A 217 4.11 -9.01 -30.90
C GLU A 217 2.83 -8.17 -30.78
N ALA A 218 2.99 -6.85 -30.63
CA ALA A 218 1.84 -5.95 -30.59
C ALA A 218 1.06 -6.04 -31.90
N PRO A 219 -0.28 -6.00 -31.86
CA PRO A 219 -1.06 -5.96 -33.09
C PRO A 219 -0.77 -4.66 -33.88
N PRO A 220 -0.94 -4.64 -35.22
CA PRO A 220 -0.55 -3.48 -36.04
C PRO A 220 -1.20 -2.14 -35.66
N ARG A 221 -2.37 -2.17 -35.01
CA ARG A 221 -3.07 -0.97 -34.53
C ARG A 221 -2.85 -0.70 -33.04
N GLY A 222 -2.01 -1.48 -32.38
CA GLY A 222 -1.82 -1.48 -30.95
C GLY A 222 -3.05 -1.96 -30.18
N ILE A 223 -2.90 -2.02 -28.86
CA ILE A 223 -4.01 -2.27 -27.92
C ILE A 223 -4.42 -0.92 -27.34
N ASN A 224 -5.67 -0.50 -27.57
CA ASN A 224 -6.15 0.84 -27.20
C ASN A 224 -6.53 0.98 -25.72
N ARG A 225 -6.81 -0.14 -25.04
CA ARG A 225 -7.12 -0.20 -23.60
C ARG A 225 -6.60 -1.49 -23.00
N MET A 226 -6.15 -1.43 -21.75
CA MET A 226 -5.90 -2.65 -20.99
C MET A 226 -7.23 -3.34 -20.69
N THR A 227 -7.26 -4.67 -20.71
CA THR A 227 -8.46 -5.43 -20.34
C THR A 227 -8.12 -6.52 -19.34
N PHE A 228 -8.97 -6.68 -18.33
CA PHE A 228 -8.93 -7.73 -17.32
C PHE A 228 -10.33 -8.35 -17.16
N ARG A 229 -10.41 -9.68 -17.09
CA ARG A 229 -11.62 -10.43 -16.77
C ARG A 229 -11.33 -11.56 -15.80
N SER A 230 -12.14 -11.72 -14.76
CA SER A 230 -12.07 -12.86 -13.84
C SER A 230 -13.40 -13.07 -13.14
N ASP A 231 -13.62 -14.27 -12.63
CA ASP A 231 -14.67 -14.56 -11.65
C ASP A 231 -14.50 -13.75 -10.35
N HIS A 232 -13.27 -13.65 -9.82
CA HIS A 232 -12.95 -12.98 -8.56
C HIS A 232 -11.72 -12.08 -8.72
N ARG A 233 -11.58 -11.04 -7.88
CA ARG A 233 -10.41 -10.13 -7.91
C ARG A 233 -9.06 -10.84 -7.92
N LEU A 234 -8.97 -11.92 -7.14
CA LEU A 234 -7.76 -12.72 -6.95
C LEU A 234 -7.95 -14.17 -7.41
N GLY A 235 -8.82 -14.38 -8.41
CA GLY A 235 -9.17 -15.68 -8.98
C GLY A 235 -7.98 -16.44 -9.58
N THR A 236 -8.06 -17.78 -9.52
CA THR A 236 -7.04 -18.71 -10.03
C THR A 236 -6.82 -18.53 -11.52
N TYR A 237 -7.91 -18.46 -12.29
CA TYR A 237 -7.90 -18.22 -13.72
C TYR A 237 -8.45 -16.83 -13.98
N ASN A 238 -7.60 -15.94 -14.48
CA ASN A 238 -7.97 -14.61 -14.92
C ASN A 238 -7.50 -14.43 -16.36
N THR A 239 -8.09 -13.51 -17.09
CA THR A 239 -7.71 -13.19 -18.47
C THR A 239 -7.31 -11.73 -18.51
N HIS A 240 -6.14 -11.44 -19.05
CA HIS A 240 -5.70 -10.07 -19.21
C HIS A 240 -4.81 -9.87 -20.44
N GLY A 241 -5.00 -8.74 -21.10
CA GLY A 241 -4.20 -8.30 -22.25
C GLY A 241 -3.75 -6.87 -22.04
N PHE A 242 -2.43 -6.68 -21.93
CA PHE A 242 -1.79 -5.40 -21.60
C PHE A 242 -0.72 -5.08 -22.64
N PRO A 243 -0.67 -3.86 -23.21
CA PRO A 243 0.47 -3.47 -24.03
C PRO A 243 1.76 -3.39 -23.20
N ARG A 244 2.90 -3.73 -23.79
CA ARG A 244 4.23 -3.62 -23.20
C ARG A 244 5.14 -2.87 -24.17
N GLY A 245 5.39 -1.60 -23.87
CA GLY A 245 6.04 -0.72 -24.84
C GLY A 245 5.18 -0.52 -26.09
N GLU A 246 5.83 -0.33 -27.23
CA GLU A 246 5.18 -0.11 -28.54
C GLU A 246 5.04 -1.42 -29.34
N ASP A 247 5.98 -2.36 -29.17
CA ASP A 247 6.15 -3.53 -30.04
C ASP A 247 5.64 -4.84 -29.46
N ALA A 248 5.20 -4.85 -28.19
CA ALA A 248 4.77 -6.07 -27.52
C ALA A 248 3.47 -5.92 -26.72
N ALA A 249 2.87 -7.06 -26.40
CA ALA A 249 1.77 -7.18 -25.45
C ALA A 249 2.00 -8.38 -24.52
N ILE A 250 1.56 -8.25 -23.28
CA ILE A 250 1.50 -9.33 -22.30
C ILE A 250 0.09 -9.89 -22.24
N LEU A 251 0.00 -11.20 -22.44
CA LEU A 251 -1.22 -11.98 -22.32
C LEU A 251 -1.11 -12.90 -21.11
N GLY A 252 -2.13 -12.89 -20.27
CA GLY A 252 -2.24 -13.80 -19.13
C GLY A 252 -3.70 -14.12 -18.83
N GLY A 253 -3.98 -14.88 -17.78
CA GLY A 253 -3.01 -15.46 -16.87
C GLY A 253 -3.59 -16.56 -16.01
N CYS A 254 -2.81 -16.91 -15.01
CA CYS A 254 -3.15 -17.87 -13.98
C CYS A 254 -2.49 -17.47 -12.65
N LYS A 255 -2.94 -18.13 -11.59
CA LYS A 255 -2.48 -17.92 -10.23
C LYS A 255 -2.55 -19.24 -9.47
N PHE A 256 -1.41 -19.92 -9.31
CA PHE A 256 -1.31 -21.16 -8.55
C PHE A 256 -0.45 -20.96 -7.31
N ASN A 257 -1.10 -20.97 -6.14
CA ASN A 257 -0.42 -20.82 -4.86
C ASN A 257 0.40 -22.06 -4.53
N ASP A 258 1.51 -21.85 -3.82
CA ASP A 258 2.40 -22.90 -3.32
C ASP A 258 3.09 -23.73 -4.44
N ASP A 259 2.92 -23.34 -5.72
CA ASP A 259 3.68 -23.89 -6.85
C ASP A 259 5.01 -23.15 -7.02
N TRP A 260 6.11 -23.84 -6.71
CA TRP A 260 7.48 -23.34 -6.82
C TRP A 260 8.11 -23.62 -8.19
N SER A 261 7.39 -24.25 -9.11
CA SER A 261 7.92 -24.60 -10.42
C SER A 261 8.10 -23.37 -11.31
N GLY A 262 9.30 -23.21 -11.86
CA GLY A 262 9.59 -22.24 -12.92
C GLY A 262 9.19 -22.72 -14.31
N ALA A 263 8.53 -23.88 -14.43
CA ALA A 263 8.23 -24.51 -15.71
C ALA A 263 6.97 -23.92 -16.36
N PHE A 264 7.08 -23.59 -17.65
CA PHE A 264 5.97 -23.15 -18.48
C PHE A 264 5.08 -24.34 -18.87
N ASP A 265 3.77 -24.18 -18.71
CA ASP A 265 2.74 -25.13 -19.11
C ASP A 265 2.18 -24.73 -20.49
N LEU A 266 2.46 -25.55 -21.50
CA LEU A 266 2.08 -25.29 -22.89
C LEU A 266 0.56 -25.31 -23.10
N GLU A 267 -0.16 -26.20 -22.42
CA GLU A 267 -1.62 -26.32 -22.57
C GLU A 267 -2.32 -25.10 -21.96
N ALA A 268 -1.89 -24.71 -20.76
CA ALA A 268 -2.36 -23.48 -20.13
C ALA A 268 -1.97 -22.23 -20.95
N GLY A 269 -0.83 -22.26 -21.65
CA GLY A 269 -0.41 -21.21 -22.59
C GLY A 269 -1.37 -21.05 -23.76
N GLU A 270 -1.79 -22.16 -24.39
CA GLU A 270 -2.78 -22.13 -25.48
C GLU A 270 -4.17 -21.69 -25.00
N GLU A 271 -4.58 -22.04 -23.78
CA GLU A 271 -5.80 -21.51 -23.16
C GLU A 271 -5.71 -20.00 -22.92
N ILE A 272 -4.56 -19.48 -22.47
CA ILE A 272 -4.34 -18.02 -22.33
C ILE A 272 -4.52 -17.32 -23.67
N LYS A 273 -3.95 -17.85 -24.76
CA LYS A 273 -4.12 -17.27 -26.11
C LYS A 273 -5.59 -17.20 -26.51
N ARG A 274 -6.32 -18.32 -26.37
CA ARG A 274 -7.75 -18.40 -26.70
C ARG A 274 -8.58 -17.37 -25.93
N ARG A 275 -8.42 -17.32 -24.61
CA ARG A 275 -9.17 -16.36 -23.77
C ARG A 275 -8.79 -14.90 -24.07
N CYS A 276 -7.51 -14.61 -24.30
CA CYS A 276 -7.07 -13.24 -24.59
C CYS A 276 -7.55 -12.75 -25.95
N CYS A 277 -7.47 -13.55 -27.01
CA CYS A 277 -8.00 -13.19 -28.33
C CYS A 277 -9.52 -12.97 -28.31
N ALA A 278 -10.25 -13.76 -27.52
CA ALA A 278 -11.70 -13.56 -27.33
C ALA A 278 -12.02 -12.26 -26.58
N LEU A 279 -11.16 -11.85 -25.63
CA LEU A 279 -11.37 -10.69 -24.78
C LEU A 279 -10.86 -9.37 -25.41
N VAL A 280 -9.79 -9.43 -26.19
CA VAL A 280 -9.10 -8.29 -26.81
C VAL A 280 -9.11 -8.49 -28.33
N PRO A 281 -10.16 -7.99 -29.03
CA PRO A 281 -10.35 -8.23 -30.46
C PRO A 281 -9.19 -7.75 -31.33
N GLU A 282 -8.45 -6.73 -30.87
CA GLU A 282 -7.27 -6.20 -31.56
C GLU A 282 -6.18 -7.26 -31.80
N LEU A 283 -6.14 -8.33 -30.98
CA LEU A 283 -5.17 -9.42 -31.10
C LEU A 283 -5.44 -10.37 -32.28
N GLY A 284 -6.64 -10.33 -32.88
CA GLY A 284 -7.02 -11.28 -33.93
C GLY A 284 -7.19 -12.70 -33.38
N LYS A 285 -6.74 -13.70 -34.14
CA LYS A 285 -6.94 -15.12 -33.79
C LYS A 285 -5.75 -15.70 -33.03
N PRO A 286 -5.96 -16.70 -32.14
CA PRO A 286 -4.89 -17.34 -31.39
C PRO A 286 -3.76 -17.92 -32.24
N GLU A 287 -4.08 -18.49 -33.40
CA GLU A 287 -3.13 -19.09 -34.33
C GLU A 287 -2.24 -18.06 -35.05
N ASP A 288 -2.69 -16.81 -35.15
CA ASP A 288 -1.97 -15.72 -35.82
C ASP A 288 -1.02 -14.98 -34.85
N LEU A 289 -1.09 -15.27 -33.55
CA LEU A 289 -0.25 -14.62 -32.55
C LEU A 289 1.22 -15.03 -32.70
N LYS A 290 2.08 -14.04 -32.92
CA LYS A 290 3.53 -14.22 -32.85
C LYS A 290 4.01 -14.11 -31.41
N VAL A 291 4.27 -15.26 -30.79
CA VAL A 291 4.83 -15.34 -29.43
C VAL A 291 6.31 -14.96 -29.45
N LEU A 292 6.66 -13.90 -28.74
CA LEU A 292 8.03 -13.42 -28.56
C LEU A 292 8.72 -14.10 -27.37
N ALA A 293 7.97 -14.36 -26.29
CA ALA A 293 8.48 -15.07 -25.12
C ALA A 293 7.38 -15.79 -24.33
N GLN A 294 7.78 -16.87 -23.68
CA GLN A 294 7.00 -17.60 -22.69
C GLN A 294 7.56 -17.26 -21.30
N GLY A 295 6.71 -16.77 -20.40
CA GLY A 295 7.15 -16.27 -19.09
C GLY A 295 6.45 -16.96 -17.93
N VAL A 296 7.22 -17.33 -16.91
CA VAL A 296 6.72 -17.79 -15.62
C VAL A 296 7.31 -16.91 -14.53
N GLY A 297 6.44 -16.22 -13.79
CA GLY A 297 6.80 -15.43 -12.62
C GLY A 297 6.20 -16.02 -11.36
N LEU A 298 7.00 -16.13 -10.31
CA LEU A 298 6.55 -16.56 -8.99
C LEU A 298 6.27 -15.34 -8.12
N ARG A 299 5.00 -14.97 -7.97
CA ARG A 299 4.63 -13.80 -7.15
C ARG A 299 5.03 -14.04 -5.69
N PRO A 300 5.77 -13.12 -5.04
CA PRO A 300 6.23 -13.29 -3.67
C PRO A 300 5.09 -13.01 -2.68
N CYS A 301 4.21 -13.98 -2.47
CA CYS A 301 3.11 -13.86 -1.52
C CYS A 301 3.60 -14.12 -0.09
N ARG A 302 2.82 -13.65 0.88
CA ARG A 302 3.05 -13.91 2.29
C ARG A 302 1.71 -14.08 3.03
N ARG A 303 1.59 -15.13 3.85
CA ARG A 303 0.41 -15.34 4.71
C ARG A 303 0.36 -14.21 5.74
N GLY A 304 -0.80 -13.58 5.87
CA GLY A 304 -0.95 -12.36 6.68
C GLY A 304 -0.60 -11.05 5.95
N GLY A 305 -0.26 -11.10 4.65
CA GLY A 305 0.03 -9.91 3.85
C GLY A 305 1.50 -9.50 3.88
N PRO A 306 1.86 -8.40 3.17
CA PRO A 306 3.22 -7.90 3.08
C PRO A 306 3.80 -7.59 4.46
N ARG A 307 5.09 -7.85 4.64
CA ARG A 307 5.82 -7.49 5.86
C ARG A 307 6.57 -6.18 5.60
N VAL A 308 6.02 -5.10 6.14
CA VAL A 308 6.65 -3.77 6.17
C VAL A 308 6.85 -3.40 7.64
N GLY A 309 8.10 -3.39 8.11
CA GLY A 309 8.38 -3.10 9.51
C GLY A 309 9.83 -3.29 9.90
N MET A 310 10.20 -2.70 11.03
CA MET A 310 11.56 -2.73 11.59
C MET A 310 11.71 -3.86 12.62
N GLU A 311 12.86 -4.52 12.61
CA GLU A 311 13.30 -5.53 13.55
C GLU A 311 14.75 -5.22 13.96
N GLU A 312 15.05 -5.31 15.25
CA GLU A 312 16.43 -5.24 15.75
C GLU A 312 16.93 -6.66 16.00
N LYS A 313 18.02 -7.07 15.35
CA LYS A 313 18.54 -8.43 15.46
C LYS A 313 20.06 -8.45 15.36
N ASP A 314 20.72 -9.12 16.30
CA ASP A 314 22.18 -9.26 16.35
C ASP A 314 22.93 -7.91 16.27
N GLY A 315 22.34 -6.85 16.83
CA GLY A 315 22.88 -5.48 16.78
C GLY A 315 22.68 -4.75 15.44
N LEU A 316 21.88 -5.31 14.54
CA LEU A 316 21.54 -4.75 13.24
C LEU A 316 20.06 -4.35 13.17
N THR A 317 19.81 -3.12 12.74
CA THR A 317 18.48 -2.65 12.37
C THR A 317 18.11 -3.20 11.00
N ILE A 318 17.08 -4.04 10.93
CA ILE A 318 16.56 -4.64 9.70
C ILE A 318 15.16 -4.09 9.43
N ILE A 319 14.96 -3.51 8.24
CA ILE A 319 13.65 -3.06 7.76
C ILE A 319 13.18 -4.04 6.70
N HIS A 320 12.13 -4.79 6.99
CA HIS A 320 11.51 -5.68 6.04
C HIS A 320 10.59 -4.89 5.11
N ASN A 321 10.63 -5.21 3.82
CA ASN A 321 9.71 -4.75 2.81
C ASN A 321 9.59 -5.82 1.71
N TYR A 322 8.84 -6.89 1.99
CA TYR A 322 8.61 -8.01 1.07
C TYR A 322 7.21 -8.61 1.26
N GLY A 323 6.84 -9.56 0.41
CA GLY A 323 5.53 -10.23 0.48
C GLY A 323 4.41 -9.50 -0.25
N ALA A 324 4.74 -8.63 -1.21
CA ALA A 324 3.78 -7.79 -1.94
C ALA A 324 2.89 -8.57 -2.95
N ALA A 325 3.07 -9.89 -3.09
CA ALA A 325 2.30 -10.73 -4.00
C ALA A 325 2.27 -10.16 -5.42
N GLY A 326 1.08 -10.03 -6.02
CA GLY A 326 0.88 -9.40 -7.32
C GLY A 326 0.88 -7.87 -7.32
N ALA A 327 0.98 -7.23 -6.14
CA ALA A 327 0.84 -5.79 -5.96
C ALA A 327 2.18 -5.03 -5.92
N GLY A 328 3.31 -5.67 -6.24
CA GLY A 328 4.63 -5.07 -6.08
C GLY A 328 4.82 -3.73 -6.82
N TYR A 329 4.34 -3.60 -8.05
CA TYR A 329 4.43 -2.35 -8.82
C TYR A 329 3.44 -1.28 -8.35
N GLN A 330 2.17 -1.66 -8.14
CA GLN A 330 1.11 -0.74 -7.74
C GLN A 330 1.28 -0.18 -6.32
N ALA A 331 2.09 -0.82 -5.47
CA ALA A 331 2.40 -0.39 -4.10
C ALA A 331 3.88 0.02 -3.94
N SER A 332 4.61 0.23 -5.04
CA SER A 332 6.07 0.39 -5.00
C SER A 332 6.57 1.72 -4.43
N TRP A 333 5.73 2.76 -4.43
CA TRP A 333 6.08 4.08 -3.92
C TRP A 333 5.30 4.42 -2.66
N THR A 334 6.03 4.76 -1.60
CA THR A 334 5.49 5.26 -0.33
C THR A 334 5.96 6.69 -0.03
N GLY A 335 6.56 7.34 -1.03
CA GLY A 335 7.18 8.68 -1.00
C GLY A 335 6.19 9.84 -0.90
N VAL A 336 5.02 9.68 -1.51
CA VAL A 336 3.93 10.63 -1.36
C VAL A 336 3.27 10.30 -0.05
N ARG A 337 3.42 11.14 0.98
CA ARG A 337 2.58 11.06 2.17
C ARG A 337 1.14 11.24 1.64
N PRO A 338 0.28 10.20 1.62
CA PRO A 338 -1.10 10.45 1.29
C PRO A 338 -1.62 11.51 2.27
N PRO A 339 -2.59 12.37 1.89
CA PRO A 339 -3.34 13.09 2.91
C PRO A 339 -3.75 12.03 3.93
N PRO A 340 -3.55 12.26 5.24
CA PRO A 340 -3.92 11.25 6.23
C PRO A 340 -5.34 10.83 5.87
N HIS A 341 -5.57 9.53 5.70
CA HIS A 341 -6.92 9.03 5.88
C HIS A 341 -7.42 9.74 7.14
N PRO A 342 -8.62 10.36 7.16
CA PRO A 342 -9.21 10.64 8.45
C PRO A 342 -9.10 9.30 9.17
N PRO A 343 -8.34 9.22 10.29
CA PRO A 343 -8.10 7.95 10.96
C PRO A 343 -9.47 7.33 11.05
N SER A 344 -9.65 6.09 10.59
CA SER A 344 -10.91 5.39 10.83
C SER A 344 -11.17 5.59 12.31
N PRO A 345 -12.17 6.40 12.71
CA PRO A 345 -12.09 7.05 14.01
C PRO A 345 -12.54 6.03 15.03
N SER A 346 -11.61 5.17 15.45
CA SER A 346 -11.80 4.21 16.51
C SER A 346 -11.21 4.84 17.76
N VAL A 347 -12.07 5.40 18.61
CA VAL A 347 -11.66 5.87 19.93
C VAL A 347 -11.37 4.63 20.78
N VAL A 348 -10.16 4.54 21.34
CA VAL A 348 -9.85 3.52 22.36
C VAL A 348 -10.38 4.01 23.69
N ILE A 349 -11.35 3.30 24.26
CA ILE A 349 -11.95 3.64 25.54
C ILE A 349 -11.24 2.87 26.65
N ASN A 350 -10.44 3.60 27.42
CA ASN A 350 -9.90 3.12 28.70
C ASN A 350 -10.78 3.65 29.83
N SER A 351 -11.13 2.78 30.79
CA SER A 351 -11.89 3.15 31.99
C SER A 351 -11.27 2.52 33.23
N THR A 352 -11.62 3.06 34.40
CA THR A 352 -11.26 2.52 35.72
C THR A 352 -11.84 1.12 35.96
N THR A 353 -12.94 0.74 35.29
CA THR A 353 -13.45 -0.63 35.30
C THR A 353 -13.82 -1.14 33.91
N ALA A 354 -13.71 -2.45 33.71
CA ALA A 354 -14.02 -3.11 32.45
C ALA A 354 -15.50 -2.93 32.02
N GLU A 355 -16.41 -2.76 32.98
CA GLU A 355 -17.84 -2.54 32.76
C GLU A 355 -18.13 -1.13 32.24
N THR A 356 -17.48 -0.09 32.79
CA THR A 356 -17.65 1.28 32.29
C THR A 356 -16.99 1.50 30.95
N ALA A 357 -15.84 0.85 30.70
CA ALA A 357 -15.21 0.87 29.36
C ALA A 357 -16.16 0.27 28.31
N GLN A 358 -16.81 -0.85 28.62
CA GLN A 358 -17.75 -1.49 27.71
C GLN A 358 -18.98 -0.62 27.46
N LYS A 359 -19.59 -0.08 28.53
CA LYS A 359 -20.77 0.79 28.41
C LYS A 359 -20.52 1.99 27.49
N THR A 360 -19.37 2.64 27.63
CA THR A 360 -19.01 3.80 26.78
C THR A 360 -18.73 3.41 25.33
N VAL A 361 -18.15 2.23 25.09
CA VAL A 361 -18.03 1.67 23.71
C VAL A 361 -19.42 1.46 23.11
N ASP A 362 -20.35 0.89 23.88
CA ASP A 362 -21.72 0.63 23.42
C ASP A 362 -22.46 1.94 23.11
N ASP A 363 -22.37 2.94 23.99
CA ASP A 363 -22.99 4.27 23.80
C ASP A 363 -22.47 4.97 22.52
N ILE A 364 -21.16 4.92 22.26
CA ILE A 364 -20.55 5.51 21.05
C ILE A 364 -20.97 4.74 19.80
N THR A 365 -21.00 3.40 19.87
CA THR A 365 -21.39 2.55 18.74
C THR A 365 -22.86 2.74 18.38
N ASN A 366 -23.74 2.84 19.38
CA ASN A 366 -25.17 3.09 19.20
C ASN A 366 -25.47 4.48 18.61
N ALA A 367 -24.61 5.47 18.87
CA ALA A 367 -24.67 6.79 18.27
C ALA A 367 -24.06 6.87 16.85
N GLY A 368 -23.65 5.74 16.26
CA GLY A 368 -23.06 5.65 14.92
C GLY A 368 -21.56 5.92 14.84
N GLY A 369 -20.88 6.04 16.00
CA GLY A 369 -19.43 6.14 16.08
C GLY A 369 -18.74 4.77 16.08
N LYS A 370 -17.40 4.76 15.99
CA LYS A 370 -16.58 3.54 16.14
C LYS A 370 -15.73 3.67 17.41
N ALA A 371 -15.81 2.69 18.31
CA ALA A 371 -14.99 2.63 19.52
C ALA A 371 -14.51 1.19 19.77
N ILE A 372 -13.35 1.05 20.39
CA ILE A 372 -12.82 -0.24 20.84
C ILE A 372 -12.47 -0.17 22.32
N LYS A 373 -12.75 -1.24 23.05
CA LYS A 373 -12.43 -1.35 24.48
C LYS A 373 -10.92 -1.54 24.65
N GLY A 374 -10.29 -0.68 25.43
CA GLY A 374 -8.89 -0.84 25.83
C GLY A 374 -8.75 -1.55 27.19
N GLU A 375 -7.51 -1.90 27.53
CA GLU A 375 -7.18 -2.54 28.81
C GLU A 375 -7.34 -1.54 29.97
N PRO A 376 -7.83 -1.96 31.16
CA PRO A 376 -8.01 -1.08 32.29
C PRO A 376 -6.65 -0.56 32.81
N HIS A 377 -6.26 0.60 32.34
CA HIS A 377 -5.22 1.41 32.98
C HIS A 377 -5.96 2.43 33.83
N ASN A 378 -5.69 2.49 35.14
CA ASN A 378 -6.31 3.40 36.12
C ASN A 378 -6.08 4.91 35.79
N ILE A 379 -6.62 5.36 34.66
CA ILE A 379 -6.46 6.68 34.04
C ILE A 379 -7.83 7.34 34.04
N LEU A 380 -7.89 8.61 34.42
CA LEU A 380 -9.12 9.39 34.41
C LEU A 380 -9.26 10.05 33.03
N VAL A 381 -10.31 9.71 32.28
CA VAL A 381 -10.62 10.37 31.01
C VAL A 381 -11.39 11.65 31.33
N ASN A 382 -10.78 12.81 31.11
CA ASN A 382 -11.49 14.08 31.16
C ASN A 382 -11.88 14.44 29.73
N SER A 383 -13.17 14.28 29.39
CA SER A 383 -13.68 14.72 28.10
C SER A 383 -13.92 16.23 28.16
N VAL A 384 -13.20 17.00 27.35
CA VAL A 384 -13.66 18.34 26.97
C VAL A 384 -14.45 18.15 25.69
N ALA A 385 -15.77 17.95 25.82
CA ALA A 385 -16.64 17.96 24.67
C ALA A 385 -16.78 19.41 24.17
N PRO A 386 -16.44 19.75 22.91
CA PRO A 386 -16.98 20.96 22.33
C PRO A 386 -18.47 20.69 22.07
N VAL A 387 -19.34 21.12 22.99
CA VAL A 387 -20.78 21.01 22.80
C VAL A 387 -21.19 22.04 21.75
N GLY A 388 -21.44 21.58 20.52
CA GLY A 388 -22.12 22.39 19.51
C GLY A 388 -23.59 22.57 19.88
N LEU A 389 -24.18 23.73 19.56
CA LEU A 389 -25.59 24.02 19.81
C LEU A 389 -26.45 23.17 18.85
N THR A 390 -26.94 22.02 19.34
CA THR A 390 -27.92 21.17 18.67
C THR A 390 -29.30 21.32 19.32
N LEU A 391 -30.37 20.99 18.59
CA LEU A 391 -31.76 21.03 19.09
C LEU A 391 -31.96 20.19 20.37
N GLY A 392 -31.19 19.12 20.56
CA GLY A 392 -31.24 18.29 21.78
C GLY A 392 -30.54 18.93 22.99
N THR A 393 -29.44 19.65 22.76
CA THR A 393 -28.68 20.32 23.84
C THR A 393 -29.34 21.60 24.35
N GLU A 394 -30.21 22.24 23.56
CA GLU A 394 -30.91 23.45 23.98
C GLU A 394 -31.77 23.28 25.24
N ALA A 395 -32.30 22.07 25.47
CA ALA A 395 -33.18 21.80 26.60
C ALA A 395 -32.46 21.84 27.97
N HIS A 396 -31.12 21.82 28.00
CA HIS A 396 -30.34 21.61 29.23
C HIS A 396 -29.25 22.68 29.48
N VAL A 397 -29.26 23.78 28.73
CA VAL A 397 -28.28 24.88 28.87
C VAL A 397 -28.95 26.12 29.47
N HIS A 398 -28.43 26.60 30.61
CA HIS A 398 -28.93 27.78 31.32
C HIS A 398 -28.41 29.12 30.73
N ASP A 399 -29.09 30.22 31.06
CA ASP A 399 -29.03 31.52 30.37
C ASP A 399 -27.62 32.11 30.19
N ALA A 400 -26.76 32.05 31.21
CA ALA A 400 -25.42 32.61 31.13
C ALA A 400 -24.51 31.85 30.15
N THR A 401 -24.67 30.53 30.06
CA THR A 401 -23.91 29.67 29.13
C THR A 401 -24.43 29.83 27.71
N ARG A 402 -25.76 29.96 27.53
CA ARG A 402 -26.41 30.19 26.23
C ARG A 402 -25.95 31.50 25.58
N ALA A 403 -25.87 32.60 26.34
CA ALA A 403 -25.42 33.90 25.84
C ALA A 403 -23.96 33.90 25.34
N VAL A 404 -23.08 33.08 25.93
CA VAL A 404 -21.69 32.92 25.49
C VAL A 404 -21.61 32.04 24.23
N MET A 405 -22.42 30.98 24.16
CA MET A 405 -22.45 30.09 23.00
C MET A 405 -22.99 30.80 21.75
N ASP A 406 -24.08 31.57 21.87
CA ASP A 406 -24.65 32.36 20.76
C ASP A 406 -23.68 33.44 20.23
N LYS A 407 -22.80 33.95 21.09
CA LYS A 407 -21.84 35.00 20.74
C LYS A 407 -20.62 34.48 19.97
N TYR A 408 -20.20 33.23 20.20
CA TYR A 408 -18.90 32.73 19.70
C TYR A 408 -18.97 31.43 18.88
N MET A 409 -20.12 30.74 18.84
CA MET A 409 -20.30 29.51 18.05
C MET A 409 -21.33 29.72 16.94
N SER A 410 -20.99 29.33 15.72
CA SER A 410 -21.93 29.33 14.59
C SER A 410 -22.82 28.08 14.66
N PRO A 411 -24.17 28.18 14.59
CA PRO A 411 -25.03 27.01 14.56
C PRO A 411 -24.76 26.25 13.25
N GLY A 412 -24.06 25.12 13.33
CA GLY A 412 -23.78 24.27 12.17
C GLY A 412 -22.40 23.63 12.09
N ARG A 413 -21.47 23.91 13.00
CA ARG A 413 -20.20 23.16 13.07
C ARG A 413 -20.13 22.28 14.31
N VAL A 414 -20.32 20.98 14.10
CA VAL A 414 -19.87 19.94 15.04
C VAL A 414 -18.43 19.63 14.67
N GLU A 415 -17.48 20.15 15.44
CA GLU A 415 -16.06 19.78 15.31
C GLU A 415 -15.83 18.46 16.08
N LEU A 416 -14.94 17.61 15.58
CA LEU A 416 -14.62 16.30 16.15
C LEU A 416 -14.09 16.44 17.59
N THR A 417 -14.57 15.59 18.48
CA THR A 417 -14.11 15.51 19.87
C THR A 417 -12.74 14.83 19.93
N GLU A 418 -11.71 15.56 20.39
CA GLU A 418 -10.43 14.97 20.78
C GLU A 418 -10.46 14.57 22.26
N ALA A 419 -10.14 13.30 22.56
CA ALA A 419 -10.03 12.79 23.92
C ALA A 419 -8.60 12.93 24.43
N TRP A 420 -8.43 13.58 25.58
CA TRP A 420 -7.14 13.73 26.24
C TRP A 420 -7.03 12.74 27.42
N LEU A 421 -5.89 12.04 27.51
CA LEU A 421 -5.57 11.15 28.63
C LEU A 421 -4.68 11.90 29.63
N ALA A 422 -5.14 12.04 30.87
CA ALA A 422 -4.36 12.62 31.96
C ALA A 422 -4.15 11.58 33.09
N PRO A 423 -2.92 11.42 33.61
CA PRO A 423 -2.69 10.64 34.83
C PRO A 423 -3.41 11.24 36.04
N LYS A 424 -3.80 10.39 37.00
CA LYS A 424 -4.68 10.72 38.14
C LYS A 424 -4.15 11.81 39.09
N ASP A 425 -2.87 12.15 39.05
CA ASP A 425 -2.24 12.98 40.08
C ASP A 425 -2.17 14.48 39.76
N ASN A 426 -3.03 14.99 38.86
CA ASN A 426 -3.23 16.42 38.62
C ASN A 426 -3.77 17.14 39.88
N LYS A 427 -2.89 17.47 40.82
CA LYS A 427 -3.16 18.50 41.82
C LYS A 427 -3.10 19.86 41.14
N VAL A 428 -4.27 20.43 40.90
CA VAL A 428 -4.47 21.82 40.48
C VAL A 428 -3.81 22.74 41.51
N THR A 429 -2.64 23.31 41.19
CA THR A 429 -2.22 24.57 41.81
C THR A 429 -2.98 25.68 41.10
N ARG A 430 -3.63 26.56 41.87
CA ARG A 430 -4.49 27.66 41.40
C ARG A 430 -3.73 28.56 40.42
N ASP A 431 -3.85 28.26 39.14
CA ASP A 431 -3.83 29.21 38.03
C ASP A 431 -4.59 28.55 36.87
N ALA A 432 -5.88 28.89 36.75
CA ALA A 432 -6.70 28.49 35.63
C ALA A 432 -6.40 29.42 34.45
N PHE A 433 -5.80 28.88 33.38
CA PHE A 433 -5.78 29.58 32.09
C PHE A 433 -6.85 29.00 31.18
N ALA A 434 -7.82 29.85 30.80
CA ALA A 434 -8.80 29.53 29.78
C ALA A 434 -8.18 29.79 28.39
N ALA A 435 -8.02 28.74 27.58
CA ALA A 435 -7.74 28.89 26.16
C ALA A 435 -9.07 28.96 25.41
N VAL A 436 -9.39 30.13 24.86
CA VAL A 436 -10.50 30.32 23.93
C VAL A 436 -9.92 30.77 22.59
N SER A 437 -10.24 30.01 21.54
CA SER A 437 -10.17 30.33 20.11
C SER A 437 -9.13 29.60 19.24
N LYS A 438 -9.65 29.25 18.05
CA LYS A 438 -9.08 28.94 16.74
C LYS A 438 -7.54 28.87 16.63
N PHE A 439 -7.08 27.72 16.12
CA PHE A 439 -5.70 27.26 15.88
C PHE A 439 -5.02 26.60 17.09
N VAL A 440 -4.83 25.28 16.98
CA VAL A 440 -3.79 24.58 17.74
C VAL A 440 -2.85 23.90 16.76
N THR A 441 -1.70 24.55 16.59
CA THR A 441 -0.42 24.00 16.16
C THR A 441 0.11 23.02 17.21
N GLN A 442 0.81 21.98 16.74
CA GLN A 442 1.51 20.92 17.51
C GLN A 442 2.10 21.38 18.86
N ILE A 443 1.91 20.58 19.92
CA ILE A 443 2.70 20.67 21.15
C ILE A 443 3.34 19.30 21.46
N PHE A 444 4.68 19.31 21.51
CA PHE A 444 5.54 18.28 22.11
C PHE A 444 5.65 18.55 23.62
N LEU A 445 5.73 17.50 24.46
CA LEU A 445 6.29 17.63 25.81
C LEU A 445 7.21 16.44 26.15
N ALA A 446 8.43 16.80 26.56
CA ALA A 446 9.53 15.95 27.03
C ALA A 446 9.63 15.96 28.57
N GLU A 447 10.42 15.02 29.12
CA GLU A 447 10.66 14.71 30.55
C GLU A 447 10.90 15.90 31.50
N THR A 448 10.51 15.77 32.79
CA THR A 448 11.29 16.28 33.94
C THR A 448 10.95 15.56 35.27
N LYS A 449 11.99 15.33 36.09
CA LYS A 449 11.98 14.81 37.48
C LYS A 449 12.14 15.98 38.47
N GLY A 450 11.57 15.90 39.69
CA GLY A 450 11.98 16.78 40.81
C GLY A 450 10.96 16.91 41.95
N PHE A 451 11.43 17.09 43.19
CA PHE A 451 10.78 16.79 44.48
C PHE A 451 10.80 18.02 45.45
N LEU A 452 10.09 17.89 46.59
CA LEU A 452 9.98 18.73 47.83
C LEU A 452 8.91 19.84 47.78
N GLY A 453 7.84 19.86 48.61
CA GLY A 453 7.79 19.94 50.09
C GLY A 453 7.86 21.43 50.51
N SER A 454 7.01 22.06 51.33
CA SER A 454 6.16 21.65 52.45
C SER A 454 5.10 22.73 52.78
N ALA A 455 3.98 22.28 53.37
CA ALA A 455 3.12 22.96 54.36
C ALA A 455 2.32 24.23 53.97
N GLY A 456 1.00 24.16 54.18
CA GLY A 456 0.05 25.27 54.12
C GLY A 456 -1.34 24.80 53.75
#